data_AF-A0A5J6HN88-F1
#
_entry.id   AF-A0A5J6HN88-F1
#
_cell.length_a   1.000
_cell.length_b   1.000
_cell.length_c   1.000
_cell.angle_alpha   90.00
_cell.angle_beta   90.00
_cell.angle_gamma   90.00
#
_symmetry.space_group_name_H-M   'P 1'
#
loop_
_entity.id
_entity.type
_entity.pdbx_description
1 polymer ?
#
loop_
_entity_poly.entity_id
_entity_poly.type
_entity_poly.pdbx_seq_one_letter_code
_entity_poly.pdbx_strand_id
1 'polypeptide(L)'
;MTMTLEEATHRAGARQELAEGVKCLLVERLSLDVDPTTIGDDQPLFGRGLELDSIDTLELAMAVEDTYGVTITDDDTHSLLSLNRLVDHIEAAWT
;
A
#
# COMPACT_ATOMS: atom_id res chain seq x y z
N MET A 1 -24.70 12.74 -11.44
CA MET A 1 -24.65 11.60 -10.50
C MET A 1 -23.88 12.07 -9.28
N THR A 2 -24.60 12.64 -8.31
CA THR A 2 -24.03 13.25 -7.10
C THR A 2 -23.64 12.14 -6.13
N MET A 3 -22.35 11.93 -5.92
CA MET A 3 -21.86 11.13 -4.79
C MET A 3 -22.32 11.81 -3.50
N THR A 4 -23.07 11.09 -2.66
CA THR A 4 -23.58 11.65 -1.41
C THR A 4 -22.46 11.78 -0.37
N LEU A 5 -22.56 12.77 0.52
CA LEU A 5 -21.54 13.07 1.53
C LEU A 5 -21.30 11.90 2.50
N GLU A 6 -22.33 11.10 2.79
CA GLU A 6 -22.24 9.91 3.65
C GLU A 6 -21.43 8.79 2.99
N GLU A 7 -21.59 8.56 1.69
CA GLU A 7 -20.82 7.54 0.94
C GLU A 7 -19.34 7.91 0.81
N ALA A 8 -19.03 9.20 0.68
CA ALA A 8 -17.66 9.68 0.59
C ALA A 8 -16.88 9.45 1.90
N THR A 9 -17.50 9.71 3.05
CA THR A 9 -16.88 9.47 4.36
C THR A 9 -16.69 7.98 4.63
N HIS A 10 -17.66 7.14 4.25
CA HIS A 10 -17.56 5.70 4.46
C HIS A 10 -16.40 5.07 3.66
N ARG A 11 -16.22 5.47 2.40
CA ARG A 11 -15.06 5.02 1.60
C ARG A 11 -13.73 5.54 2.12
N ALA A 12 -13.69 6.78 2.62
CA ALA A 12 -12.47 7.33 3.20
C ALA A 12 -12.00 6.51 4.41
N GLY A 13 -12.94 6.07 5.27
CA GLY A 13 -12.62 5.20 6.41
C GLY A 13 -12.06 3.84 5.98
N ALA A 14 -12.75 3.15 5.07
CA ALA A 14 -12.30 1.85 4.57
C ALA A 14 -10.90 1.92 3.90
N ARG A 15 -10.63 2.99 3.16
CA ARG A 15 -9.32 3.25 2.56
C ARG A 15 -8.24 3.49 3.62
N GLN A 16 -8.54 4.22 4.69
CA GLN A 16 -7.61 4.41 5.80
C GLN A 16 -7.28 3.10 6.51
N GLU A 17 -8.28 2.25 6.79
CA GLU A 17 -8.06 0.93 7.41
C GLU A 17 -7.18 0.04 6.51
N LEU A 18 -7.41 0.07 5.19
CA LEU A 18 -6.56 -0.63 4.23
C LEU A 18 -5.13 -0.07 4.24
N ALA A 19 -4.97 1.25 4.23
CA ALA A 19 -3.67 1.90 4.27
C ALA A 19 -2.89 1.53 5.54
N GLU A 20 -3.53 1.51 6.71
CA GLU A 20 -2.94 1.07 7.97
C GLU A 20 -2.53 -0.41 7.93
N GLY A 21 -3.39 -1.29 7.41
CA GLY A 21 -3.07 -2.70 7.25
C GLY A 21 -1.86 -2.93 6.35
N VAL A 22 -1.78 -2.19 5.24
CA VAL A 22 -0.65 -2.26 4.31
C VAL A 22 0.63 -1.73 4.96
N LYS A 23 0.56 -0.63 5.73
CA LYS A 23 1.71 -0.11 6.50
C LYS A 23 2.24 -1.15 7.50
N CYS A 24 1.35 -1.81 8.25
CA CYS A 24 1.73 -2.89 9.16
C CYS A 24 2.38 -4.05 8.41
N LEU A 25 1.78 -4.49 7.29
CA LEU A 25 2.31 -5.55 6.44
C LEU A 25 3.73 -5.22 5.96
N LEU A 26 3.98 -3.98 5.51
CA LEU A 26 5.31 -3.50 5.12
C LEU A 26 6.32 -3.65 6.27
N VAL A 27 6.00 -3.13 7.45
CA VAL A 27 6.90 -3.16 8.62
C VAL A 27 7.17 -4.60 9.06
N GLU A 28 6.14 -5.44 9.13
CA GLU A 28 6.26 -6.83 9.56
C GLU A 28 7.01 -7.70 8.56
N ARG A 29 6.72 -7.58 7.26
CA ARG A 29 7.32 -8.42 6.23
C ARG A 29 8.75 -8.00 5.92
N LEU A 30 9.02 -6.70 5.85
CA LEU A 30 10.34 -6.16 5.56
C LEU A 30 11.19 -5.93 6.82
N SER A 31 10.66 -6.30 8.00
CA SER A 31 11.34 -6.14 9.29
C SER A 31 11.91 -4.74 9.50
N LEU A 32 11.15 -3.71 9.12
CA LEU A 32 11.59 -2.32 9.20
C LEU A 32 11.59 -1.86 10.67
N ASP A 33 12.64 -1.16 11.09
CA ASP A 33 12.72 -0.53 12.42
C ASP A 33 12.03 0.85 12.43
N VAL A 34 10.83 0.92 11.83
CA VAL A 34 10.00 2.13 11.79
C VAL A 34 8.57 1.80 12.21
N ASP A 35 7.90 2.75 12.82
CA ASP A 35 6.50 2.58 13.18
C ASP A 35 5.62 2.75 11.93
N PRO A 36 4.66 1.85 11.65
CA PRO A 36 3.82 1.91 10.47
C PRO A 36 3.06 3.25 10.37
N THR A 37 2.67 3.85 11.49
CA THR A 37 1.96 5.14 11.52
C THR A 37 2.83 6.32 11.07
N THR A 38 4.16 6.16 11.08
CA THR A 38 5.10 7.18 10.62
C THR A 38 5.30 7.17 9.11
N ILE A 39 4.86 6.11 8.43
CA ILE A 39 4.91 6.00 6.98
C ILE A 39 3.84 6.91 6.39
N GLY A 40 4.26 7.92 5.62
CA GLY A 40 3.36 8.85 4.95
C GLY A 40 2.64 8.21 3.77
N ASP A 41 1.40 8.62 3.51
CA ASP A 41 0.57 7.98 2.46
C ASP A 41 1.09 8.28 1.04
N ASP A 42 1.72 9.44 0.85
CA ASP A 42 2.41 9.86 -0.39
C ASP A 42 3.93 9.68 -0.31
N GLN A 43 4.43 9.06 0.76
CA GLN A 43 5.86 8.82 0.91
C GLN A 43 6.33 7.78 -0.11
N PRO A 44 7.47 8.00 -0.78
CA PRO A 44 8.06 6.97 -1.62
C PRO A 44 8.45 5.75 -0.77
N LEU A 45 8.02 4.55 -1.13
CA LEU A 45 8.43 3.32 -0.45
C LEU A 45 9.84 2.90 -0.89
N PHE A 46 10.16 3.06 -2.18
CA PHE A 46 11.45 2.65 -2.75
C PHE A 46 12.46 3.80 -2.83
N GLY A 47 13.75 3.47 -2.71
CA GLY A 47 14.82 4.45 -2.82
C GLY A 47 14.77 5.50 -1.70
N ARG A 48 14.55 6.79 -2.01
CA ARG A 48 14.73 7.90 -1.03
C ARG A 48 13.70 8.00 0.10
N GLY A 49 12.79 7.06 0.27
CA GLY A 49 11.86 7.05 1.40
C GLY A 49 12.15 5.95 2.42
N LEU A 50 11.60 4.75 2.25
CA LEU A 50 11.91 3.61 3.15
C LEU A 50 13.20 2.87 2.77
N GLU A 51 13.94 3.35 1.76
CA GLU A 51 15.22 2.75 1.32
C GLU A 51 15.13 1.26 0.96
N LEU A 52 13.94 0.81 0.55
CA LEU A 52 13.71 -0.55 0.09
C LEU A 52 14.53 -0.84 -1.17
N ASP A 53 15.20 -1.98 -1.18
CA ASP A 53 15.95 -2.48 -2.33
C ASP A 53 15.04 -3.34 -3.24
N SER A 54 15.58 -3.80 -4.36
CA SER A 54 14.95 -4.72 -5.31
C SER A 54 14.45 -6.02 -4.67
N ILE A 55 15.11 -6.50 -3.61
CA ILE A 55 14.72 -7.70 -2.88
C ILE A 55 13.47 -7.43 -2.03
N ASP A 56 13.49 -6.35 -1.26
CA ASP A 56 12.36 -5.94 -0.41
C ASP A 56 11.11 -5.67 -1.26
N THR A 57 11.30 -5.10 -2.44
CA THR A 57 10.23 -4.88 -3.43
C THR A 57 9.53 -6.18 -3.82
N LEU A 58 10.30 -7.21 -4.13
CA LEU A 58 9.76 -8.52 -4.49
C LEU A 58 9.05 -9.17 -3.29
N GLU A 59 9.62 -9.07 -2.10
CA GLU A 59 9.01 -9.61 -0.89
C GLU A 59 7.69 -8.93 -0.55
N LEU A 60 7.63 -7.60 -0.71
CA LEU A 60 6.39 -6.84 -0.58
C LEU A 60 5.35 -7.29 -1.61
N ALA A 61 5.74 -7.45 -2.87
CA ALA A 61 4.84 -7.90 -3.93
C ALA A 61 4.21 -9.26 -3.59
N MET A 62 5.03 -10.21 -3.15
CA MET A 62 4.54 -11.53 -2.71
C MET A 62 3.67 -11.44 -1.46
N ALA A 63 4.03 -10.60 -0.49
CA ALA A 63 3.25 -10.44 0.74
C ALA A 63 1.87 -9.83 0.48
N VAL A 64 1.77 -8.88 -0.44
CA VAL A 64 0.51 -8.29 -0.87
C VAL A 64 -0.33 -9.32 -1.62
N GLU A 65 0.28 -10.13 -2.49
CA GLU A 65 -0.41 -11.23 -3.17
C GLU A 65 -0.94 -12.28 -2.18
N ASP A 66 -0.13 -12.68 -1.19
CA ASP A 66 -0.50 -13.65 -0.15
C ASP A 66 -1.61 -13.12 0.79
N THR A 67 -1.54 -11.84 1.17
CA THR A 67 -2.46 -11.24 2.15
C THR A 67 -3.76 -10.76 1.51
N TYR A 68 -3.68 -10.15 0.33
CA TYR A 68 -4.80 -9.47 -0.32
C TYR A 68 -5.25 -10.13 -1.63
N GLY A 69 -4.50 -11.13 -2.13
CA GLY A 69 -4.80 -11.79 -3.40
C GLY A 69 -4.50 -10.94 -4.64
N VAL A 70 -3.67 -9.90 -4.49
CA VAL A 70 -3.39 -8.92 -5.55
C VAL A 70 -1.98 -9.11 -6.08
N THR A 71 -1.86 -9.47 -7.36
CA THR A 71 -0.56 -9.62 -8.02
C THR A 71 0.03 -8.24 -8.34
N ILE A 72 1.28 -8.03 -7.93
CA ILE A 72 2.07 -6.87 -8.29
C ILE A 72 3.14 -7.31 -9.29
N THR A 73 3.16 -6.72 -10.48
CA THR A 73 4.17 -7.01 -11.49
C THR A 73 5.35 -6.04 -11.40
N ASP A 74 6.48 -6.39 -12.01
CA ASP A 74 7.68 -5.55 -12.06
C ASP A 74 7.46 -4.20 -12.79
N ASP A 75 6.47 -4.13 -13.69
CA ASP A 75 6.07 -2.86 -14.31
C ASP A 75 5.28 -2.00 -13.30
N ASP A 76 4.45 -2.66 -12.48
CA ASP A 76 3.67 -1.99 -11.43
C ASP A 76 4.56 -1.51 -10.28
N THR A 77 5.60 -2.24 -9.87
CA THR A 77 6.47 -1.84 -8.74
C THR A 77 7.06 -0.44 -8.92
N HIS A 78 7.37 -0.06 -10.17
CA HIS A 78 7.86 1.28 -10.54
C HIS A 78 6.78 2.38 -10.49
N SER A 79 5.50 2.02 -10.50
CA SER A 79 4.36 2.94 -10.41
C SER A 79 3.69 2.94 -9.01
N LEU A 80 3.85 1.84 -8.26
CA LEU A 80 3.41 1.63 -6.88
C LEU A 80 4.40 2.22 -5.86
N LEU A 81 5.05 3.33 -6.24
CA LEU A 81 6.10 3.95 -5.43
C LEU A 81 5.59 4.55 -4.12
N SER A 82 4.28 4.66 -3.89
CA SER A 82 3.72 5.22 -2.65
C SER A 82 2.60 4.34 -2.11
N LEU A 83 2.37 4.45 -0.80
CA LEU A 83 1.30 3.70 -0.16
C LEU A 83 -0.06 3.99 -0.81
N ASN A 84 -0.35 5.25 -1.13
CA ASN A 84 -1.59 5.62 -1.79
C ASN A 84 -1.81 4.87 -3.11
N ARG A 85 -0.75 4.61 -3.88
CA ARG A 85 -0.82 3.84 -5.13
C ARG A 85 -1.04 2.36 -4.88
N LEU A 86 -0.36 1.82 -3.87
CA LEU A 86 -0.53 0.43 -3.45
C LEU A 86 -1.96 0.14 -2.97
N VAL A 87 -2.51 1.03 -2.14
CA VAL A 87 -3.89 0.99 -1.68
C VAL A 87 -4.86 1.09 -2.87
N ASP A 88 -4.64 2.03 -3.79
CA ASP A 88 -5.47 2.19 -4.99
C ASP A 88 -5.48 0.92 -5.87
N HIS A 89 -4.33 0.28 -6.01
CA HIS A 89 -4.19 -0.98 -6.76
C HIS A 89 -4.96 -2.13 -6.12
N ILE A 90 -4.91 -2.24 -4.78
CA ILE A 90 -5.66 -3.24 -4.04
C ILE A 90 -7.17 -2.98 -4.14
N GLU A 91 -7.61 -1.72 -3.97
CA GLU A 91 -9.02 -1.34 -4.15
C GLU A 91 -9.51 -1.64 -5.58
N ALA A 92 -8.68 -1.38 -6.59
CA ALA A 92 -8.99 -1.64 -8.00
C ALA A 92 -9.06 -3.13 -8.32
N ALA A 93 -8.27 -3.97 -7.63
CA ALA A 93 -8.30 -5.42 -7.81
C ALA A 93 -9.56 -6.09 -7.20
N TRP A 94 -10.19 -5.44 -6.22
CA TRP A 94 -11.43 -5.92 -5.58
C TRP A 94 -12.71 -5.34 -6.19
N THR A 95 -12.58 -4.40 -7.12
CA THR A 95 -13.67 -3.75 -7.86
C THR A 95 -14.02 -4.52 -9.13
#